data_AF-A0A966TN02-F1
#
_entry.id   AF-A0A966TN02-F1
#
_cell.length_a   1.000
_cell.length_b   1.000
_cell.length_c   1.000
_cell.angle_alpha   90.00
_cell.angle_beta   90.00
_cell.angle_gamma   90.00
#
_symmetry.space_group_name_H-M   'P 1'
#
loop_
_entity.id
_entity.type
_entity.pdbx_description
1 polymer ?
#
loop_
_entity_poly.entity_id
_entity_poly.type
_entity_poly.pdbx_seq_one_letter_code
_entity_poly.pdbx_strand_id
1 'polypeptide(L)'
;LFVGMERLLGWPGRGTLTIVLGHALLGMAYASVVIQSRLKEMDRSIEEAALDLGCRPFQVFFLVTLPNMSQALIAAWLLTFTLSFDDVVVSEFLAGPGVTTLPQVIFNYARRGVNPSIYAAASLLMLVVTLAVVIYGIHTARQARLSQRLPSE
;
A
#
# COMPACT_ATOMS: atom_id res chain seq x y z
N LEU A 1 -17.43 -3.96 -16.05
CA LEU A 1 -17.11 -3.89 -17.49
C LEU A 1 -16.35 -5.12 -17.96
N PHE A 2 -15.13 -5.39 -17.51
CA PHE A 2 -14.34 -6.56 -17.96
C PHE A 2 -14.96 -7.92 -17.66
N VAL A 3 -15.55 -8.10 -16.48
CA VAL A 3 -16.29 -9.34 -16.13
C VAL A 3 -17.49 -9.57 -17.06
N GLY A 4 -18.13 -8.49 -17.54
CA GLY A 4 -19.22 -8.57 -18.50
C GLY A 4 -18.72 -8.91 -19.91
N MET A 5 -17.61 -8.29 -20.34
CA MET A 5 -16.98 -8.58 -21.63
C MET A 5 -16.47 -10.02 -21.71
N GLU A 6 -15.81 -10.54 -20.65
CA GLU A 6 -15.38 -11.93 -20.61
C GLU A 6 -16.58 -12.89 -20.77
N ARG A 7 -17.71 -12.61 -20.11
CA ARG A 7 -18.93 -13.43 -20.22
C ARG A 7 -19.61 -13.35 -21.58
N LEU A 8 -19.49 -12.23 -22.29
CA LEU A 8 -20.20 -11.99 -23.57
C LEU A 8 -19.33 -12.27 -24.80
N LEU A 9 -18.05 -11.93 -24.75
CA LEU A 9 -17.09 -11.96 -25.86
C LEU A 9 -15.99 -13.00 -25.65
N GLY A 10 -15.87 -13.61 -24.47
CA GLY A 10 -14.77 -14.52 -24.13
C GLY A 10 -13.41 -13.84 -23.95
N TRP A 11 -13.37 -12.50 -24.04
CA TRP A 11 -12.15 -11.70 -23.98
C TRP A 11 -12.43 -10.29 -23.43
N PRO A 12 -11.50 -9.66 -22.69
CA PRO A 12 -10.21 -10.17 -22.22
C PRO A 12 -10.36 -11.11 -21.02
N GLY A 13 -9.56 -12.18 -20.98
CA GLY A 13 -9.50 -13.07 -19.82
C GLY A 13 -9.01 -12.31 -18.58
N ARG A 14 -9.63 -12.58 -17.42
CA ARG A 14 -9.23 -11.96 -16.15
C ARG A 14 -7.78 -12.30 -15.81
N GLY A 15 -7.03 -11.29 -15.37
CA GLY A 15 -5.62 -11.45 -14.99
C GLY A 15 -4.91 -10.12 -14.85
N THR A 16 -3.58 -10.13 -14.93
CA THR A 16 -2.76 -8.93 -14.73
C THR A 16 -3.14 -7.79 -15.67
N LEU A 17 -3.46 -8.09 -16.93
CA LEU A 17 -3.85 -7.06 -17.92
C LEU A 17 -5.14 -6.34 -17.52
N THR A 18 -6.18 -7.08 -17.13
CA THR A 18 -7.45 -6.46 -16.71
C THR A 18 -7.28 -5.66 -15.43
N ILE A 19 -6.44 -6.12 -14.50
CA ILE A 19 -6.08 -5.36 -13.29
C ILE A 19 -5.40 -4.04 -13.68
N VAL A 20 -4.36 -4.07 -14.53
CA VAL A 20 -3.64 -2.86 -14.99
C VAL A 20 -4.60 -1.89 -15.66
N LEU A 21 -5.46 -2.37 -16.57
CA LEU A 21 -6.43 -1.52 -17.24
C LEU A 21 -7.47 -0.92 -16.28
N GLY A 22 -7.94 -1.69 -15.30
CA GLY A 22 -8.88 -1.20 -14.29
C GLY A 22 -8.28 -0.07 -13.45
N HIS A 23 -7.06 -0.27 -12.94
CA HIS A 23 -6.33 0.73 -12.17
C HIS A 23 -5.93 1.93 -13.02
N ALA A 24 -5.54 1.73 -14.29
CA ALA A 24 -5.21 2.82 -15.20
C ALA A 24 -6.43 3.71 -15.51
N LEU A 25 -7.61 3.10 -15.73
CA LEU A 25 -8.86 3.84 -15.94
C LEU A 25 -9.23 4.70 -14.73
N LEU A 26 -9.20 4.11 -13.53
CA LEU A 26 -9.50 4.82 -12.30
C LEU A 26 -8.46 5.91 -12.03
N GLY A 27 -7.18 5.57 -12.11
CA GLY A 27 -6.07 6.51 -11.95
C GLY A 27 -6.14 7.67 -12.93
N MET A 28 -6.46 7.40 -14.21
CA MET A 28 -6.61 8.46 -15.22
C MET A 28 -7.70 9.46 -14.86
N ALA A 29 -8.84 9.01 -14.29
CA ALA A 29 -9.88 9.93 -13.83
C ALA A 29 -9.35 10.89 -12.77
N TYR A 30 -8.67 10.40 -11.73
CA TYR A 30 -8.08 11.25 -10.70
C TYR A 30 -6.94 12.14 -11.21
N ALA A 31 -6.01 11.59 -11.98
CA ALA A 31 -4.91 12.36 -12.57
C ALA A 31 -5.42 13.48 -13.47
N SER A 32 -6.47 13.23 -14.27
CA SER A 32 -7.04 14.24 -15.17
C SER A 32 -7.55 15.47 -14.41
N VAL A 33 -8.15 15.28 -13.23
CA VAL A 33 -8.64 16.39 -12.40
C VAL A 33 -7.48 17.23 -11.88
N VAL A 34 -6.42 16.60 -11.38
CA VAL A 34 -5.21 17.28 -10.88
C VAL A 34 -4.52 18.06 -11.99
N ILE A 35 -4.30 17.41 -13.14
CA ILE A 35 -3.64 18.03 -14.31
C ILE A 35 -4.48 19.20 -14.84
N GLN A 36 -5.80 19.04 -14.93
CA GLN A 36 -6.69 20.10 -15.40
C GLN A 36 -6.67 21.32 -14.48
N SER A 37 -6.63 21.13 -13.15
CA SER A 37 -6.48 22.24 -12.21
C SER A 37 -5.21 23.04 -12.48
N ARG A 38 -4.10 22.33 -12.67
CA ARG A 38 -2.78 22.95 -12.88
C ARG A 38 -2.64 23.64 -14.23
N LEU A 39 -3.28 23.09 -15.26
CA LEU A 39 -3.38 23.76 -16.56
C LEU A 39 -4.18 25.07 -16.49
N LYS A 40 -5.23 25.15 -15.66
CA LYS A 40 -6.04 26.37 -15.49
C LYS A 40 -5.30 27.49 -14.75
N GLU A 41 -4.41 27.14 -13.83
CA GLU A 41 -3.62 28.08 -13.03
C GLU A 41 -2.38 28.60 -13.76
N MET A 42 -1.99 27.95 -14.85
CA MET A 42 -0.75 28.25 -15.56
C MET A 42 -0.90 29.49 -16.44
N ASP A 43 0.07 30.40 -16.35
CA ASP A 43 0.09 31.58 -17.21
C ASP A 43 0.46 31.19 -18.65
N ARG A 44 -0.44 31.51 -19.58
CA ARG A 44 -0.26 31.24 -21.02
C ARG A 44 0.73 32.19 -21.67
N SER A 45 1.04 33.33 -21.04
CA SER A 45 1.97 34.33 -21.58
C SER A 45 3.36 33.74 -21.86
N ILE A 46 3.81 32.78 -21.05
CA ILE A 46 5.11 32.12 -21.22
C ILE A 46 5.11 31.18 -22.44
N GLU A 47 3.99 30.51 -22.72
CA GLU A 47 3.85 29.66 -23.91
C GLU A 47 3.77 30.51 -25.19
N GLU A 48 3.01 31.61 -25.15
CA GLU A 48 2.89 32.57 -26.25
C GLU A 48 4.24 33.21 -26.57
N ALA A 49 5.00 33.64 -25.56
CA ALA A 49 6.34 34.19 -25.76
C ALA A 49 7.31 33.18 -26.40
N ALA A 50 7.19 31.89 -26.06
CA ALA A 50 8.01 30.84 -26.68
C ALA A 50 7.65 30.64 -28.16
N LEU A 51 6.36 30.71 -28.51
CA LEU A 51 5.89 30.68 -29.91
C LEU A 51 6.40 31.90 -30.69
N ASP A 52 6.37 33.09 -30.09
CA ASP A 52 6.85 34.34 -30.70
C ASP A 52 8.36 34.31 -31.00
N LEU A 53 9.14 33.63 -30.16
CA LEU A 53 10.58 33.39 -30.37
C LEU A 53 10.86 32.31 -31.44
N GLY A 54 9.84 31.78 -32.09
CA GLY A 54 9.95 30.82 -33.19
C GLY A 54 9.91 29.34 -32.78
N CYS A 55 9.55 29.03 -31.53
CA CYS A 55 9.35 27.63 -31.14
C CYS A 55 8.11 27.05 -31.83
N ARG A 56 8.19 25.79 -32.25
CA ARG A 56 7.02 25.05 -32.76
C ARG A 56 6.13 24.61 -31.59
N PRO A 57 4.81 24.41 -31.78
CA PRO A 57 3.91 24.00 -30.69
C PRO A 57 4.36 22.75 -29.91
N PHE A 58 4.91 21.75 -30.62
CA PHE A 58 5.47 20.56 -29.98
C PHE A 58 6.71 20.89 -29.13
N GLN A 59 7.58 21.80 -29.58
CA GLN A 59 8.71 22.25 -28.78
C GLN A 59 8.26 23.00 -27.53
N VAL A 60 7.28 23.92 -27.65
CA VAL A 60 6.71 24.63 -26.49
C VAL A 60 6.16 23.64 -25.47
N PHE A 61 5.46 22.60 -25.91
CA PHE A 61 4.95 21.57 -25.00
C PHE A 61 6.07 20.89 -24.19
N PHE A 62 7.13 20.40 -24.83
CA PHE A 62 8.20 19.67 -24.14
C PHE A 62 9.18 20.57 -23.37
N LEU A 63 9.43 21.79 -23.84
CA LEU A 63 10.41 22.71 -23.24
C LEU A 63 9.81 23.66 -22.21
N VAL A 64 8.53 24.00 -22.32
CA VAL A 64 7.88 25.01 -21.46
C VAL A 64 6.75 24.38 -20.66
N THR A 65 5.71 23.90 -21.34
CA THR A 65 4.47 23.40 -20.70
C THR A 65 4.75 22.24 -19.75
N LEU A 66 5.44 21.20 -20.22
CA LEU A 66 5.68 19.96 -19.48
C LEU A 66 6.61 20.16 -18.26
N PRO A 67 7.74 20.89 -18.37
CA PRO A 67 8.55 21.25 -17.20
C PRO A 67 7.80 22.12 -16.19
N ASN A 68 6.97 23.06 -16.64
CA ASN A 68 6.21 23.94 -15.75
C ASN A 68 5.12 23.19 -14.97
N MET A 69 4.49 22.17 -15.58
CA MET A 69 3.54 21.29 -14.90
C MET A 69 4.18 20.05 -14.24
N SER A 70 5.52 19.92 -14.25
CA SER A 70 6.21 18.72 -13.72
C SER A 70 5.85 18.41 -12.26
N GLN A 71 5.76 19.46 -11.41
CA GLN A 71 5.34 19.31 -10.02
C GLN A 71 3.90 18.78 -9.90
N ALA A 72 3.01 19.22 -10.78
CA ALA A 72 1.64 18.72 -10.85
C ALA A 72 1.58 17.25 -11.29
N LEU A 73 2.41 16.86 -12.26
CA LEU A 73 2.49 15.49 -12.74
C LEU A 73 3.00 14.54 -11.66
N ILE A 74 3.99 14.96 -10.87
CA ILE A 74 4.48 14.18 -9.73
C ILE A 74 3.38 14.01 -8.67
N ALA A 75 2.64 15.08 -8.36
CA ALA A 75 1.52 15.02 -7.41
C ALA A 75 0.40 14.09 -7.91
N ALA A 76 0.01 14.19 -9.17
CA ALA A 76 -0.97 13.30 -9.80
C ALA A 76 -0.50 11.85 -9.81
N TRP A 77 0.79 11.61 -10.09
CA TRP A 77 1.40 10.28 -10.05
C TRP A 77 1.36 9.68 -8.65
N LEU A 78 1.77 10.44 -7.62
CA LEU A 78 1.72 9.97 -6.23
C LEU A 78 0.30 9.65 -5.77
N LEU A 79 -0.67 10.52 -6.10
CA LEU A 79 -2.07 10.31 -5.76
C LEU A 79 -2.60 9.02 -6.40
N THR A 80 -2.41 8.86 -7.70
CA THR A 80 -2.90 7.70 -8.44
C THR A 80 -2.21 6.40 -8.04
N PHE A 81 -0.91 6.45 -7.75
CA PHE A 81 -0.16 5.32 -7.19
C PHE A 81 -0.73 4.90 -5.83
N THR A 82 -0.97 5.87 -4.94
CA THR A 82 -1.51 5.60 -3.60
C THR A 82 -2.89 4.96 -3.68
N LEU A 83 -3.78 5.52 -4.50
CA LEU A 83 -5.12 4.98 -4.73
C LEU A 83 -5.08 3.57 -5.34
N SER A 84 -4.20 3.35 -6.31
CA SER A 84 -4.05 2.03 -6.94
C SER A 84 -3.50 0.98 -5.97
N PHE A 85 -2.55 1.36 -5.11
CA PHE A 85 -1.93 0.45 -4.16
C PHE A 85 -2.91 0.00 -3.06
N ASP A 86 -3.81 0.87 -2.63
CA ASP A 86 -4.79 0.57 -1.57
C ASP A 86 -6.07 -0.11 -2.10
N ASP A 87 -6.33 -0.08 -3.41
CA ASP A 87 -7.56 -0.64 -3.99
C ASP A 87 -7.49 -2.16 -4.22
N VAL A 88 -7.71 -2.89 -3.13
CA VAL A 88 -7.85 -4.34 -3.10
C VAL A 88 -9.16 -4.79 -3.77
N VAL A 89 -10.20 -3.96 -3.74
CA VAL A 89 -11.54 -4.31 -4.22
C VAL A 89 -11.54 -4.48 -5.74
N VAL A 90 -11.00 -3.51 -6.47
CA VAL A 90 -10.86 -3.58 -7.93
C VAL A 90 -9.98 -4.75 -8.34
N SER A 91 -8.88 -4.97 -7.61
CA SER A 91 -7.97 -6.08 -7.86
C SER A 91 -8.66 -7.44 -7.68
N GLU A 92 -9.50 -7.62 -6.65
CA GLU A 92 -10.24 -8.86 -6.41
C GLU A 92 -11.28 -9.16 -7.51
N PHE A 93 -11.96 -8.12 -8.02
CA PHE A 93 -12.94 -8.28 -9.08
C PHE A 93 -12.31 -8.54 -10.46
N LEU A 94 -11.06 -8.12 -10.68
CA LEU A 94 -10.38 -8.24 -11.97
C LEU A 94 -9.32 -9.34 -12.01
N ALA A 95 -8.91 -9.87 -10.85
CA ALA A 95 -8.01 -11.01 -10.74
C ALA A 95 -8.61 -12.26 -11.38
N GLY A 96 -7.80 -12.99 -12.14
CA GLY A 96 -8.13 -14.31 -12.68
C GLY A 96 -7.49 -15.43 -11.86
N PRO A 97 -7.74 -16.70 -12.23
CA PRO A 97 -7.11 -17.84 -11.57
C PRO A 97 -5.59 -17.73 -11.55
N GLY A 98 -4.98 -17.88 -10.37
CA GLY A 98 -3.52 -17.83 -10.21
C GLY A 98 -2.89 -16.44 -10.20
N VAL A 99 -3.68 -15.36 -10.24
CA VAL A 99 -3.18 -13.97 -10.17
C VAL A 99 -3.59 -13.34 -8.85
N THR A 100 -2.61 -12.92 -8.05
CA THR A 100 -2.83 -12.17 -6.81
C THR A 100 -1.82 -11.02 -6.71
N THR A 101 -2.30 -9.85 -6.28
CA THR A 101 -1.44 -8.68 -6.04
C THR A 101 -0.92 -8.66 -4.60
N LEU A 102 0.16 -7.93 -4.36
CA LEU A 102 0.72 -7.77 -3.01
C LEU A 102 -0.31 -7.23 -2.00
N PRO A 103 -1.10 -6.18 -2.31
CA PRO A 103 -2.17 -5.70 -1.41
C PRO A 103 -3.22 -6.77 -1.12
N GLN A 104 -3.64 -7.57 -2.12
CA GLN A 104 -4.56 -8.69 -1.89
C GLN A 104 -3.97 -9.73 -0.94
N VAL A 105 -2.68 -10.05 -1.06
CA VAL A 105 -2.01 -10.99 -0.16
C VAL A 105 -1.99 -10.45 1.27
N ILE A 106 -1.59 -9.19 1.47
CA ILE A 106 -1.57 -8.54 2.79
C ILE A 106 -2.99 -8.51 3.39
N PHE A 107 -3.98 -8.11 2.61
CA PHE A 107 -5.38 -8.09 3.04
C PHE A 107 -5.90 -9.49 3.42
N ASN A 108 -5.54 -10.52 2.64
CA ASN A 108 -5.88 -11.91 2.95
C ASN A 108 -5.20 -12.40 4.24
N TYR A 109 -3.93 -12.05 4.50
CA TYR A 109 -3.26 -12.36 5.76
C TYR A 109 -3.93 -11.67 6.94
N ALA A 110 -4.27 -10.40 6.81
CA ALA A 110 -4.97 -9.64 7.85
C ALA A 110 -6.36 -10.23 8.16
N ARG A 111 -7.12 -10.58 7.11
CA ARG A 111 -8.50 -11.08 7.24
C ARG A 111 -8.58 -12.52 7.72
N ARG A 112 -7.66 -13.40 7.28
CA ARG A 112 -7.60 -14.78 7.79
C ARG A 112 -7.13 -14.81 9.24
N GLY A 113 -6.51 -13.74 9.70
CA GLY A 113 -5.86 -13.67 11.00
C GLY A 113 -4.66 -14.61 11.04
N VAL A 114 -3.62 -14.19 11.73
CA VAL A 114 -2.63 -15.13 12.23
C VAL A 114 -3.39 -16.06 13.18
N ASN A 115 -3.33 -17.37 12.96
CA ASN A 115 -4.19 -18.34 13.65
C ASN A 115 -4.16 -18.05 15.17
N PRO A 116 -5.26 -17.55 15.79
CA PRO A 116 -5.23 -17.05 17.17
C PRO A 116 -4.76 -18.10 18.16
N SER A 117 -4.89 -19.37 17.80
CA SER A 117 -4.35 -20.51 18.54
C SER A 117 -2.84 -20.46 18.74
N ILE A 118 -2.06 -19.93 17.78
CA ILE A 118 -0.60 -19.79 17.89
C ILE A 118 -0.25 -18.73 18.94
N TYR A 119 -0.94 -17.59 18.95
CA TYR A 119 -0.72 -16.56 19.96
C TYR A 119 -1.20 -16.97 21.35
N ALA A 120 -2.31 -17.70 21.43
CA ALA A 120 -2.80 -18.26 22.69
C ALA A 120 -1.85 -19.33 23.26
N ALA A 121 -1.28 -20.19 22.42
CA ALA A 121 -0.27 -21.16 22.83
C ALA A 121 1.03 -20.48 23.30
N ALA A 122 1.47 -19.44 22.58
CA ALA A 122 2.66 -18.66 22.96
C ALA A 122 2.47 -17.94 24.29
N SER A 123 1.30 -17.31 24.54
CA SER A 123 1.02 -16.63 25.80
C SER A 123 0.90 -17.60 26.97
N LEU A 124 0.29 -18.77 26.76
CA LEU A 124 0.21 -19.83 27.77
C LEU A 124 1.59 -20.36 28.13
N LEU A 125 2.45 -20.61 27.14
CA LEU A 125 3.83 -21.03 27.37
C LEU A 125 4.62 -19.98 28.16
N MET A 126 4.50 -18.70 27.77
CA MET A 126 5.14 -17.60 28.49
C MET A 126 4.65 -17.49 29.94
N LEU A 127 3.36 -17.68 30.19
CA LEU A 127 2.78 -17.68 31.54
C LEU A 127 3.37 -18.81 32.39
N VAL A 128 3.42 -20.03 31.85
CA VAL A 128 3.97 -21.21 32.54
C VAL A 128 5.44 -21.01 32.89
N VAL A 129 6.25 -20.55 31.94
CA VAL A 129 7.67 -20.28 32.16
C VAL A 129 7.87 -19.19 33.21
N THR A 130 7.08 -18.11 33.13
CA THR A 130 7.14 -17.01 34.10
C THR A 130 6.80 -17.48 35.51
N LEU A 131 5.72 -18.26 35.67
CA LEU A 131 5.34 -18.82 36.97
C LEU A 131 6.43 -19.75 37.52
N ALA A 132 7.00 -20.62 36.70
CA ALA A 132 8.07 -21.52 37.12
C ALA A 132 9.29 -20.74 37.64
N VAL A 133 9.71 -19.70 36.92
CA VAL A 133 10.84 -18.82 37.31
C VAL A 133 10.53 -18.07 38.61
N VAL A 134 9.33 -17.51 38.74
CA VAL A 134 8.93 -16.78 39.96
C VAL A 134 8.87 -17.70 41.16
N ILE A 135 8.28 -18.89 41.03
CA ILE A 135 8.22 -19.89 42.11
C ILE A 135 9.64 -20.29 42.51
N TYR A 136 10.49 -20.63 41.54
CA TYR A 136 11.89 -20.97 41.81
C TYR A 136 12.62 -19.84 42.55
N GLY A 137 12.48 -18.60 42.07
CA GLY A 137 13.08 -17.41 42.69
C GLY A 137 12.59 -17.18 44.13
N ILE A 138 11.30 -17.39 44.41
CA ILE A 138 10.75 -17.30 45.77
C ILE A 138 11.31 -18.43 46.66
N HIS A 139 11.40 -19.65 46.14
CA HIS A 139 11.98 -20.78 46.87
C HIS A 139 13.45 -20.52 47.24
N THR A 140 14.27 -20.06 46.29
CA THR A 140 15.68 -19.72 46.54
C THR A 140 15.82 -18.54 47.48
N ALA A 141 14.99 -17.49 47.34
CA ALA A 141 15.02 -16.34 48.24
C ALA A 141 14.58 -16.70 49.67
N ARG A 142 13.63 -17.62 49.83
CA ARG A 142 13.23 -18.16 51.14
C ARG A 142 14.36 -18.98 51.76
N GLN A 143 15.01 -19.85 51.00
CA GLN A 143 16.15 -20.64 51.47
C GLN A 143 17.31 -19.75 51.93
N ALA A 144 17.65 -18.71 51.16
CA ALA A 144 18.71 -17.76 51.52
C ALA A 144 18.40 -16.96 52.81
N ARG A 145 17.12 -16.61 53.05
CA ARG A 145 16.70 -15.93 54.29
C ARG A 145 16.70 -16.85 55.51
N LEU A 146 16.42 -18.15 55.33
CA LEU A 146 16.47 -19.15 56.40
C LEU A 146 17.92 -19.45 56.80
N SER A 147 18.85 -19.54 55.84
CA SER A 147 20.27 -19.77 56.12
C SER A 147 20.97 -18.60 56.82
N GLN A 148 20.49 -17.35 56.65
CA GLN A 148 21.03 -16.17 57.34
C GLN A 148 20.55 -16.00 58.80
N ARG A 149 19.54 -16.75 59.25
CA ARG A 149 18.98 -16.64 60.62
C ARG A 149 19.66 -17.54 61.65
N LEU A 150 20.71 -18.27 61.27
CA LEU A 150 21.58 -19.00 62.20
C LEU A 150 22.89 -18.21 62.34
N PRO A 151 23.05 -17.37 63.37
CA PRO A 151 24.37 -16.86 63.73
C PRO A 151 25.23 -18.07 64.12
N SER A 152 26.35 -18.24 63.43
CA SER A 152 27.48 -19.02 63.94
C SER A 152 27.92 -18.41 65.27
N GLU A 153 27.95 -19.24 66.30
CA GLU A 153 28.42 -18.94 67.66
C GLU A 153 29.76 -18.19 67.69
#